data_AF-A0A1T5CN52-F1
#
_entry.id   AF-A0A1T5CN52-F1
#
_cell.length_a   1.000
_cell.length_b   1.000
_cell.length_c   1.000
_cell.angle_alpha   90.00
_cell.angle_beta   90.00
_cell.angle_gamma   90.00
#
_symmetry.space_group_name_H-M   'P 1'
#
loop_
_entity.id
_entity.type
_entity.pdbx_description
1 polymer ?
#
loop_
_entity_poly.entity_id
_entity_poly.type
_entity_poly.pdbx_seq_one_letter_code
_entity_poly.pdbx_strand_id
1 'polypeptide(L)'
;MRKLITPLAMAAALLFASQSSFAQNVGINTTQPDPSAALDIVGTDKGLLIPRVSLQSLTDNATIPNPATALLVYNTNAGLGKAGFYYNSGTSASPSWSLVGGGGSLTLPFSQTATNSGPLFLINNQDANDNSVAISGLAANAIGLRGATLSGKGIVGHSASTGTGIFASAANTNGKALEVSGPITIAGPGQSPGNGKVLTSDGSGNATWENISGNVAFRASGVQGGGSEIIAGNTVPMKVAFAAQNYDISNNYTISTQPRTAHSMYLFLAFITLMLKCIL
;
A
#
# COMPACT_ATOMS: atom_id res chain seq x y z
N MET A 1 43.83 83.84 16.59
CA MET A 1 43.97 82.42 16.19
C MET A 1 43.02 81.45 16.94
N ARG A 2 42.44 81.81 18.11
CA ARG A 2 41.56 80.90 18.89
C ARG A 2 40.13 80.67 18.36
N LYS A 3 39.66 81.40 17.33
CA LYS A 3 38.26 81.32 16.83
C LYS A 3 38.00 80.31 15.71
N LEU A 4 39.04 79.66 15.16
CA LEU A 4 38.90 78.65 14.09
C LEU A 4 38.87 77.19 14.60
N ILE A 5 39.14 76.95 15.88
CA ILE A 5 39.31 75.59 16.42
C ILE A 5 37.96 74.89 16.63
N THR A 6 36.91 75.64 17.02
CA THR A 6 35.55 75.12 17.24
C THR A 6 34.82 74.66 15.97
N PRO A 7 34.76 75.42 14.86
CA PRO A 7 34.10 74.93 13.64
C PRO A 7 34.86 73.76 12.99
N LEU A 8 36.20 73.72 13.13
CA LEU A 8 37.03 72.63 12.61
C LEU A 8 36.85 71.33 13.41
N ALA A 9 36.75 71.41 14.74
CA ALA A 9 36.44 70.28 15.60
C ALA A 9 35.01 69.73 15.36
N MET A 10 34.05 70.62 15.10
CA MET A 10 32.66 70.24 14.83
C MET A 10 32.50 69.58 13.44
N ALA A 11 33.22 70.07 12.42
CA ALA A 11 33.28 69.43 11.11
C ALA A 11 33.95 68.05 11.18
N ALA A 12 35.03 67.90 11.94
CA ALA A 12 35.66 66.60 12.17
C ALA A 12 34.72 65.62 12.88
N ALA A 13 33.96 66.05 13.89
CA ALA A 13 32.97 65.21 14.57
C ALA A 13 31.82 64.75 13.64
N LEU A 14 31.35 65.61 12.73
CA LEU A 14 30.36 65.22 11.70
C LEU A 14 30.91 64.21 10.68
N LEU A 15 32.20 64.28 10.36
CA LEU A 15 32.88 63.34 9.46
C LEU A 15 33.16 61.96 10.10
N PHE A 16 33.23 61.88 11.43
CA PHE A 16 33.36 60.61 12.17
C PHE A 16 32.00 59.97 12.50
N ALA A 17 30.91 60.75 12.57
CA ALA A 17 29.56 60.24 12.81
C ALA A 17 28.93 59.53 11.60
N SER A 18 29.54 59.62 10.41
CA SER A 18 29.01 59.05 9.16
C SER A 18 29.55 57.64 8.81
N GLN A 19 30.34 57.01 9.67
CA GLN A 19 31.02 55.73 9.39
C GLN A 19 30.24 54.47 9.82
N SER A 20 29.01 54.60 10.32
CA SER A 20 28.17 53.44 10.66
C SER A 20 27.35 52.98 9.44
N SER A 21 28.01 52.53 8.37
CA SER A 21 27.32 51.75 7.35
C SER A 21 27.05 50.35 7.91
N PHE A 22 25.87 50.15 8.49
CA PHE A 22 25.39 48.82 8.82
C PHE A 22 25.40 47.98 7.54
N ALA A 23 25.96 46.78 7.61
CA ALA A 23 25.85 45.79 6.54
C ALA A 23 24.37 45.65 6.17
N GLN A 24 23.99 46.16 5.00
CA GLN A 24 22.63 46.09 4.52
C GLN A 24 22.39 44.67 4.01
N ASN A 25 21.22 44.12 4.32
CA ASN A 25 20.69 42.99 3.58
C ASN A 25 20.58 43.35 2.10
N VAL A 26 20.92 42.41 1.22
CA VAL A 26 20.91 42.66 -0.22
C VAL A 26 19.48 42.56 -0.72
N GLY A 27 18.88 43.71 -1.07
CA GLY A 27 17.60 43.75 -1.76
C GLY A 27 17.78 43.81 -3.28
N ILE A 28 17.14 42.92 -4.02
CA ILE A 28 16.97 43.03 -5.47
C ILE A 28 15.49 43.28 -5.74
N ASN A 29 15.19 44.44 -6.34
CA ASN A 29 13.84 44.97 -6.55
C ASN A 29 13.01 45.20 -5.27
N THR A 30 13.65 45.34 -4.11
CA THR A 30 13.02 45.80 -2.87
C THR A 30 13.94 46.79 -2.16
N THR A 31 13.34 47.83 -1.58
CA THR A 31 14.04 48.80 -0.72
C THR A 31 13.90 48.47 0.77
N GLN A 32 13.07 47.48 1.10
CA GLN A 32 12.89 46.93 2.44
C GLN A 32 13.06 45.41 2.34
N PRO A 33 14.31 44.91 2.24
CA PRO A 33 14.56 43.48 2.30
C PRO A 33 14.09 42.95 3.66
N ASP A 34 13.58 41.72 3.70
CA ASP A 34 13.21 41.08 4.97
C ASP A 34 14.38 41.15 5.97
N PRO A 35 14.15 41.57 7.24
CA PRO A 35 15.22 41.70 8.24
C PRO A 35 15.97 40.39 8.53
N SER A 36 15.36 39.23 8.26
CA SER A 36 15.97 37.91 8.43
C SER A 36 16.73 37.41 7.21
N ALA A 37 16.64 38.10 6.07
CA ALA A 37 17.26 37.69 4.82
C ALA A 37 18.62 38.39 4.61
N ALA A 38 19.65 37.62 4.27
CA ALA A 38 20.91 38.18 3.75
C ALA A 38 20.78 38.65 2.29
N LEU A 39 19.87 38.02 1.53
CA LEU A 39 19.52 38.34 0.16
C LEU A 39 18.00 38.15 -0.01
N ASP A 40 17.30 39.22 -0.37
CA ASP A 40 15.86 39.23 -0.67
C ASP A 40 15.65 39.67 -2.11
N ILE A 41 14.91 38.89 -2.89
CA ILE A 41 14.67 39.11 -4.31
C ILE A 41 13.17 39.12 -4.55
N VAL A 42 12.63 40.29 -4.91
CA VAL A 42 11.20 40.45 -5.18
C VAL A 42 10.96 40.55 -6.69
N GLY A 43 9.96 39.83 -7.19
CA GLY A 43 9.56 39.86 -8.59
C GLY A 43 8.32 39.02 -8.83
N THR A 44 7.47 39.42 -9.77
CA THR A 44 6.24 38.70 -10.14
C THR A 44 6.40 37.87 -11.42
N ASP A 45 7.42 38.16 -12.22
CA ASP A 45 7.66 37.61 -13.55
C ASP A 45 9.11 37.11 -13.78
N LYS A 46 9.96 37.15 -12.75
CA LYS A 46 11.38 36.78 -12.80
C LYS A 46 11.77 35.87 -11.64
N GLY A 47 12.77 35.01 -11.85
CA GLY A 47 13.32 34.12 -10.84
C GLY A 47 14.84 34.28 -10.66
N LEU A 48 15.44 33.46 -9.79
CA LEU A 48 16.87 33.45 -9.52
C LEU A 48 17.59 32.37 -10.34
N LEU A 49 18.53 32.79 -11.19
CA LEU A 49 19.55 31.89 -11.73
C LEU A 49 20.76 31.89 -10.80
N ILE A 50 20.97 30.78 -10.10
CA ILE A 50 22.19 30.54 -9.32
C ILE A 50 23.36 30.12 -10.25
N PRO A 51 24.61 30.07 -9.75
CA PRO A 51 25.76 29.66 -10.55
C PRO A 51 25.53 28.34 -11.29
N ARG A 52 25.71 28.37 -12.62
CA ARG A 52 25.56 27.21 -13.51
C ARG A 52 26.94 26.66 -13.84
N VAL A 53 27.22 25.44 -13.40
CA VAL A 53 28.55 24.81 -13.50
C VAL A 53 28.42 23.43 -14.13
N SER A 54 29.46 22.98 -14.84
CA SER A 54 29.52 21.63 -15.40
C SER A 54 30.36 20.75 -14.47
N LEU A 55 29.73 20.11 -13.48
CA LEU A 55 30.44 19.24 -12.53
C LEU A 55 30.98 17.99 -13.24
N GLN A 56 32.22 17.62 -12.97
CA GLN A 56 32.91 16.50 -13.63
C GLN A 56 32.70 15.15 -12.92
N SER A 57 32.48 15.16 -11.61
CA SER A 57 32.17 13.99 -10.79
C SER A 57 31.26 14.38 -9.60
N LEU A 58 30.68 13.39 -8.89
CA LEU A 58 29.97 13.66 -7.62
C LEU A 58 30.91 14.07 -6.48
N THR A 59 32.23 13.97 -6.69
CA THR A 59 33.28 14.37 -5.75
C THR A 59 34.13 15.52 -6.30
N ASP A 60 33.61 16.25 -7.29
CA ASP A 60 34.33 17.30 -8.00
C ASP A 60 34.72 18.44 -7.05
N ASN A 61 36.03 18.68 -6.95
CA ASN A 61 36.66 19.78 -6.22
C ASN A 61 37.51 20.67 -7.14
N ALA A 62 37.50 20.41 -8.45
CA ALA A 62 38.29 21.15 -9.43
C ALA A 62 37.48 22.26 -10.09
N THR A 63 36.23 21.98 -10.46
CA THR A 63 35.34 22.98 -11.09
C THR A 63 34.99 24.11 -10.13
N ILE A 64 34.81 23.77 -8.85
CA ILE A 64 34.65 24.73 -7.75
C ILE A 64 35.67 24.35 -6.68
N PRO A 65 36.81 25.04 -6.61
CA PRO A 65 37.82 24.78 -5.58
C PRO A 65 37.29 25.09 -4.17
N ASN A 66 37.48 24.16 -3.24
CA ASN A 66 37.05 24.28 -1.83
C ASN A 66 35.55 24.62 -1.67
N PRO A 67 34.63 23.84 -2.27
CA PRO A 67 33.21 24.15 -2.23
C PRO A 67 32.71 24.12 -0.78
N ALA A 68 32.01 25.16 -0.33
CA ALA A 68 31.44 25.18 1.02
C ALA A 68 30.43 24.04 1.21
N THR A 69 30.27 23.56 2.45
CA THR A 69 29.14 22.69 2.79
C THR A 69 27.83 23.42 2.52
N ALA A 70 26.84 22.71 1.99
CA ALA A 70 25.55 23.22 1.53
C ALA A 70 25.63 24.25 0.38
N LEU A 71 26.78 24.41 -0.28
CA LEU A 71 26.89 25.25 -1.48
C LEU A 71 25.96 24.72 -2.57
N LEU A 72 25.02 25.55 -3.03
CA LEU A 72 24.04 25.22 -4.05
C LEU A 72 24.47 25.74 -5.43
N VAL A 73 24.44 24.87 -6.44
CA VAL A 73 24.73 25.19 -7.84
C VAL A 73 23.72 24.53 -8.76
N TYR A 74 23.60 25.01 -10.00
CA TYR A 74 22.92 24.29 -11.06
C TYR A 74 23.95 23.53 -11.91
N ASN A 75 23.97 22.20 -11.82
CA ASN A 75 24.81 21.36 -12.65
C ASN A 75 24.26 21.26 -14.08
N THR A 76 25.08 21.62 -15.06
CA THR A 76 24.76 21.52 -16.50
C THR A 76 25.27 20.22 -17.14
N ASN A 77 26.13 19.46 -16.46
CA ASN A 77 26.65 18.19 -16.99
C ASN A 77 25.61 17.07 -16.87
N ALA A 78 24.91 16.78 -17.98
CA ALA A 78 23.97 15.66 -18.08
C ALA A 78 24.65 14.27 -18.08
N GLY A 79 25.98 14.19 -18.21
CA GLY A 79 26.74 12.95 -18.10
C GLY A 79 26.93 12.47 -16.65
N LEU A 80 26.71 13.35 -15.66
CA LEU A 80 26.81 13.04 -14.23
C LEU A 80 25.51 12.48 -13.63
N GLY A 81 24.47 12.35 -14.46
CA GLY A 81 23.09 12.16 -14.04
C GLY A 81 22.21 13.28 -14.59
N LYS A 82 21.09 13.57 -13.93
CA LYS A 82 20.15 14.59 -14.40
C LYS A 82 20.73 16.00 -14.17
N ALA A 83 20.79 16.83 -15.20
CA ALA A 83 21.05 18.26 -15.03
C ALA A 83 20.02 18.88 -14.07
N GLY A 84 20.47 19.73 -13.14
CA GLY A 84 19.59 20.23 -12.09
C GLY A 84 20.32 20.91 -10.95
N PHE A 85 19.61 21.17 -9.87
CA PHE A 85 20.16 21.78 -8.66
C PHE A 85 20.94 20.75 -7.86
N TYR A 86 22.21 21.02 -7.58
CA TYR A 86 23.06 20.19 -6.74
C TYR A 86 23.56 21.00 -5.56
N TYR A 87 23.70 20.36 -4.40
CA TYR A 87 24.37 20.95 -3.25
C TYR A 87 25.52 20.08 -2.76
N ASN A 88 26.55 20.70 -2.21
CA ASN A 88 27.62 19.96 -1.54
C ASN A 88 27.13 19.45 -0.18
N SER A 89 26.78 18.17 -0.10
CA SER A 89 26.42 17.47 1.13
C SER A 89 27.63 17.06 1.99
N GLY A 90 28.85 17.20 1.45
CA GLY A 90 30.11 16.91 2.13
C GLY A 90 30.76 18.15 2.75
N THR A 91 32.07 18.09 2.92
CA THR A 91 32.90 19.21 3.40
C THR A 91 33.65 19.85 2.24
N SER A 92 34.34 20.96 2.49
CA SER A 92 35.21 21.58 1.47
C SER A 92 36.44 20.74 1.12
N ALA A 93 36.91 19.91 2.05
CA ALA A 93 38.03 18.99 1.80
C ALA A 93 37.59 17.72 1.03
N SER A 94 36.35 17.27 1.29
CA SER A 94 35.77 16.07 0.68
C SER A 94 34.34 16.37 0.21
N PRO A 95 34.17 17.04 -0.95
CA PRO A 95 32.85 17.35 -1.46
C PRO A 95 32.08 16.10 -1.87
N SER A 96 30.77 16.17 -1.69
CA SER A 96 29.80 15.16 -2.11
C SER A 96 28.59 15.87 -2.71
N TRP A 97 28.55 15.99 -4.02
CA TRP A 97 27.49 16.67 -4.75
C TRP A 97 26.23 15.81 -4.82
N SER A 98 25.15 16.33 -4.25
CA SER A 98 23.85 15.66 -4.18
C SER A 98 22.78 16.46 -4.92
N LEU A 99 21.99 15.78 -5.75
CA LEU A 99 20.90 16.38 -6.52
C LEU A 99 19.71 16.71 -5.63
N VAL A 100 19.23 17.95 -5.70
CA VAL A 100 18.00 18.40 -5.04
C VAL A 100 16.80 17.92 -5.85
N GLY A 101 15.96 17.08 -5.25
CA GLY A 101 14.67 16.67 -5.82
C GLY A 101 14.75 15.75 -7.06
N GLY A 102 15.89 15.15 -7.35
CA GLY A 102 16.06 14.32 -8.53
C GLY A 102 16.04 12.82 -8.28
N GLY A 103 14.90 12.20 -8.52
CA GLY A 103 14.75 10.88 -9.16
C GLY A 103 15.32 9.64 -8.47
N GLY A 104 16.04 9.76 -7.36
CA GLY A 104 16.33 8.64 -6.47
C GLY A 104 15.08 8.20 -5.70
N SER A 105 15.16 7.07 -5.01
CA SER A 105 14.16 6.70 -4.00
C SER A 105 13.97 7.89 -3.05
N LEU A 106 12.76 8.45 -2.99
CA LEU A 106 12.35 9.28 -1.86
C LEU A 106 12.29 8.33 -0.65
N THR A 107 13.44 8.07 -0.05
CA THR A 107 13.52 7.42 1.24
C THR A 107 13.14 8.50 2.24
N LEU A 108 11.86 8.57 2.61
CA LEU A 108 11.43 9.39 3.73
C LEU A 108 12.30 8.98 4.93
N PRO A 109 13.14 9.88 5.49
CA PRO A 109 14.04 9.54 6.57
C PRO A 109 13.22 9.38 7.85
N PHE A 110 12.64 8.20 8.01
CA PHE A 110 11.99 7.82 9.25
C PHE A 110 12.60 6.51 9.74
N SER A 111 13.71 6.64 10.49
CA SER A 111 14.29 5.55 11.26
C SER A 111 14.39 6.01 12.69
N GLN A 112 13.37 5.70 13.49
CA GLN A 112 13.34 6.00 14.91
C GLN A 112 12.81 4.78 15.66
N THR A 113 13.43 4.47 16.79
CA THR A 113 12.83 3.59 17.80
C THR A 113 12.04 4.47 18.75
N ALA A 114 10.71 4.33 18.78
CA ALA A 114 9.87 4.96 19.79
C ALA A 114 9.26 3.90 20.72
N THR A 115 9.03 4.30 21.97
CA THR A 115 8.35 3.52 23.00
C THR A 115 6.86 3.87 23.13
N ASN A 116 6.39 4.84 22.35
CA ASN A 116 5.01 5.35 22.45
C ASN A 116 4.06 4.49 21.62
N SER A 117 2.85 4.24 22.11
CA SER A 117 1.82 3.40 21.47
C SER A 117 1.17 4.00 20.21
N GLY A 118 1.70 5.10 19.68
CA GLY A 118 1.16 5.82 18.51
C GLY A 118 1.88 5.47 17.20
N PRO A 119 1.28 5.81 16.04
CA PRO A 119 1.95 5.64 14.77
C PRO A 119 3.17 6.57 14.70
N LEU A 120 4.30 5.98 14.33
CA LEU A 120 5.53 6.71 14.10
C LEU A 120 5.51 7.55 12.81
N PHE A 121 4.67 7.12 11.87
CA PHE A 121 4.33 7.83 10.65
C PHE A 121 2.82 7.75 10.45
N LEU A 122 2.15 8.88 10.28
CA LEU A 122 0.70 8.98 10.10
C LEU A 122 0.38 9.82 8.87
N ILE A 123 -0.43 9.25 7.98
CA ILE A 123 -1.11 9.99 6.91
C ILE A 123 -2.59 10.04 7.29
N ASN A 124 -3.12 11.24 7.49
CA ASN A 124 -4.53 11.44 7.77
C ASN A 124 -5.22 12.11 6.57
N ASN A 125 -6.08 11.37 5.87
CA ASN A 125 -6.88 11.93 4.76
C ASN A 125 -8.29 12.23 5.25
N GLN A 126 -8.60 13.52 5.39
CA GLN A 126 -9.88 14.02 5.91
C GLN A 126 -10.82 14.50 4.80
N ASP A 127 -10.50 14.22 3.54
CA ASP A 127 -11.35 14.58 2.42
C ASP A 127 -12.70 13.84 2.53
N ALA A 128 -13.79 14.58 2.35
CA ALA A 128 -15.16 14.10 2.48
C ALA A 128 -15.68 13.40 1.22
N ASN A 129 -14.89 13.34 0.14
CA ASN A 129 -15.27 12.67 -1.09
C ASN A 129 -15.07 11.15 -1.02
N ASP A 130 -16.01 10.38 -1.58
CA ASP A 130 -16.01 8.91 -1.54
C ASP A 130 -14.83 8.24 -2.27
N ASN A 131 -14.12 8.98 -3.14
CA ASN A 131 -13.01 8.48 -3.95
C ASN A 131 -11.63 8.98 -3.48
N SER A 132 -11.57 9.57 -2.29
CA SER A 132 -10.33 10.13 -1.73
C SER A 132 -9.30 9.03 -1.46
N VAL A 133 -8.08 9.17 -1.98
CA VAL A 133 -7.00 8.19 -1.77
C VAL A 133 -5.86 8.81 -0.99
N ALA A 134 -5.60 8.28 0.22
CA ALA A 134 -4.48 8.73 1.05
C ALA A 134 -3.11 8.25 0.50
N ILE A 135 -3.06 7.01 0.00
CA ILE A 135 -1.86 6.36 -0.53
C ILE A 135 -2.24 5.56 -1.77
N SER A 136 -1.58 5.82 -2.90
CA SER A 136 -1.74 5.06 -4.15
C SER A 136 -0.40 4.50 -4.61
N GLY A 137 -0.31 3.19 -4.78
CA GLY A 137 0.87 2.50 -5.31
C GLY A 137 0.55 1.87 -6.67
N LEU A 138 1.28 2.27 -7.72
CA LEU A 138 1.17 1.72 -9.07
C LEU A 138 2.52 1.14 -9.50
N ALA A 139 2.55 -0.12 -9.90
CA ALA A 139 3.74 -0.80 -10.40
C ALA A 139 3.38 -1.74 -11.56
N ALA A 140 4.18 -1.72 -12.64
CA ALA A 140 3.90 -2.52 -13.84
C ALA A 140 4.32 -3.99 -13.70
N ASN A 141 5.52 -4.24 -13.17
CA ASN A 141 6.09 -5.58 -12.99
C ASN A 141 6.78 -5.70 -11.60
N ALA A 142 6.22 -5.04 -10.59
CA ALA A 142 6.80 -4.94 -9.26
C ALA A 142 5.71 -4.80 -8.19
N ILE A 143 6.11 -4.55 -6.94
CA ILE A 143 5.18 -4.39 -5.81
C ILE A 143 4.84 -2.90 -5.65
N GLY A 144 3.55 -2.55 -5.73
CA GLY A 144 3.09 -1.18 -5.50
C GLY A 144 3.18 -0.76 -4.03
N LEU A 145 2.73 -1.62 -3.11
CA LEU A 145 2.79 -1.41 -1.65
C LEU A 145 3.15 -2.72 -0.95
N ARG A 146 4.10 -2.68 -0.01
CA ARG A 146 4.52 -3.85 0.78
C ARG A 146 4.51 -3.53 2.27
N GLY A 147 3.71 -4.26 3.04
CA GLY A 147 3.83 -4.32 4.50
C GLY A 147 4.64 -5.53 4.93
N ALA A 148 5.62 -5.35 5.80
CA ALA A 148 6.45 -6.42 6.35
C ALA A 148 6.61 -6.23 7.86
N THR A 149 6.56 -7.32 8.62
CA THR A 149 6.82 -7.32 10.05
C THR A 149 7.54 -8.61 10.45
N LEU A 150 8.35 -8.55 11.51
CA LEU A 150 8.98 -9.73 12.12
C LEU A 150 7.99 -10.48 13.02
N SER A 151 7.08 -9.75 13.68
CA SER A 151 6.04 -10.29 14.54
C SER A 151 4.83 -9.35 14.53
N GLY A 152 3.61 -9.88 14.48
CA GLY A 152 2.37 -9.09 14.44
C GLY A 152 1.77 -8.96 13.04
N LYS A 153 1.29 -7.76 12.68
CA LYS A 153 0.54 -7.51 11.44
C LYS A 153 1.30 -6.54 10.53
N GLY A 154 1.58 -6.94 9.29
CA GLY A 154 2.25 -6.08 8.31
C GLY A 154 1.31 -5.03 7.70
N ILE A 155 0.05 -5.39 7.46
CA ILE A 155 -1.00 -4.50 6.93
C ILE A 155 -2.28 -4.78 7.72
N VAL A 156 -2.99 -3.72 8.13
CA VAL A 156 -4.29 -3.80 8.80
C VAL A 156 -5.25 -2.87 8.10
N GLY A 157 -6.30 -3.43 7.51
CA GLY A 157 -7.47 -2.67 7.07
C GLY A 157 -8.58 -2.77 8.11
N HIS A 158 -9.20 -1.65 8.46
CA HIS A 158 -10.27 -1.58 9.45
C HIS A 158 -11.32 -0.55 9.00
N SER A 159 -12.59 -0.92 9.08
CA SER A 159 -13.71 0.02 8.97
C SER A 159 -14.45 0.04 10.29
N ALA A 160 -14.68 1.25 10.83
CA ALA A 160 -15.34 1.44 12.13
C ALA A 160 -16.88 1.34 12.06
N SER A 161 -17.44 1.20 10.86
CA SER A 161 -18.89 1.16 10.62
C SER A 161 -19.19 0.07 9.59
N THR A 162 -20.07 0.32 8.63
CA THR A 162 -20.54 -0.63 7.60
C THR A 162 -19.63 -0.74 6.38
N GLY A 163 -18.43 -0.15 6.41
CA GLY A 163 -17.51 -0.13 5.26
C GLY A 163 -16.67 -1.40 5.13
N THR A 164 -15.84 -1.42 4.08
CA THR A 164 -14.90 -2.53 3.82
C THR A 164 -13.51 -2.18 4.35
N GLY A 165 -12.93 -3.05 5.18
CA GLY A 165 -11.57 -2.85 5.70
C GLY A 165 -10.48 -3.06 4.62
N ILE A 166 -10.60 -4.12 3.82
CA ILE A 166 -9.69 -4.44 2.70
C ILE A 166 -10.52 -4.87 1.51
N PHE A 167 -10.42 -4.14 0.41
CA PHE A 167 -10.99 -4.52 -0.89
C PHE A 167 -9.86 -5.01 -1.80
N ALA A 168 -10.00 -6.22 -2.34
CA ALA A 168 -9.04 -6.80 -3.26
C ALA A 168 -9.77 -7.23 -4.53
N SER A 169 -9.24 -6.84 -5.69
CA SER A 169 -9.85 -7.12 -6.99
C SER A 169 -8.80 -7.39 -8.06
N ALA A 170 -9.19 -8.15 -9.08
CA ALA A 170 -8.42 -8.33 -10.29
C ALA A 170 -9.33 -8.05 -11.49
N ALA A 171 -8.88 -7.20 -12.42
CA ALA A 171 -9.69 -6.75 -13.55
C ALA A 171 -9.86 -7.81 -14.65
N ASN A 172 -8.93 -8.76 -14.76
CA ASN A 172 -8.95 -9.84 -15.75
C ASN A 172 -9.35 -11.16 -15.04
N THR A 173 -10.08 -12.02 -15.74
CA THR A 173 -10.50 -13.35 -15.26
C THR A 173 -9.34 -14.28 -14.86
N ASN A 174 -8.14 -14.05 -15.39
CA ASN A 174 -6.93 -14.79 -15.04
C ASN A 174 -6.17 -14.19 -13.85
N GLY A 175 -6.54 -12.99 -13.39
CA GLY A 175 -5.89 -12.32 -12.29
C GLY A 175 -6.36 -12.87 -10.93
N LYS A 176 -5.47 -12.83 -9.94
CA LYS A 176 -5.79 -13.22 -8.55
C LYS A 176 -6.03 -11.95 -7.74
N ALA A 177 -7.21 -11.81 -7.17
CA ALA A 177 -7.48 -10.74 -6.20
C ALA A 177 -6.73 -10.99 -4.87
N LEU A 178 -6.61 -12.25 -4.47
CA LEU A 178 -5.89 -12.66 -3.26
C LEU A 178 -5.09 -13.95 -3.52
N GLU A 179 -3.80 -13.90 -3.23
CA GLU A 179 -2.90 -15.06 -3.22
C GLU A 179 -2.24 -15.16 -1.85
N VAL A 180 -2.29 -16.33 -1.22
CA VAL A 180 -1.81 -16.55 0.14
C VAL A 180 -0.93 -17.78 0.19
N SER A 181 0.26 -17.65 0.78
CA SER A 181 1.15 -18.75 1.11
C SER A 181 1.13 -18.97 2.62
N GLY A 182 0.21 -19.82 3.06
CA GLY A 182 -0.02 -20.12 4.47
C GLY A 182 -1.51 -20.17 4.82
N PRO A 183 -1.86 -20.41 6.08
CA PRO A 183 -3.26 -20.46 6.53
C PRO A 183 -3.95 -19.10 6.41
N ILE A 184 -5.25 -19.13 6.10
CA ILE A 184 -6.14 -17.97 6.20
C ILE A 184 -7.05 -18.18 7.41
N THR A 185 -7.14 -17.17 8.27
CA THR A 185 -8.09 -17.14 9.39
C THR A 185 -9.23 -16.19 9.06
N ILE A 186 -10.47 -16.67 9.16
CA ILE A 186 -11.70 -15.86 9.02
C ILE A 186 -12.40 -15.89 10.37
N ALA A 187 -12.37 -14.77 11.09
CA ALA A 187 -12.91 -14.64 12.44
C ALA A 187 -13.29 -13.18 12.73
N GLY A 188 -14.02 -12.94 13.81
CA GLY A 188 -14.45 -11.61 14.23
C GLY A 188 -15.95 -11.54 14.53
N PRO A 189 -16.51 -10.32 14.63
CA PRO A 189 -17.94 -10.13 14.87
C PRO A 189 -18.78 -10.89 13.84
N GLY A 190 -19.76 -11.67 14.30
CA GLY A 190 -20.62 -12.50 13.44
C GLY A 190 -19.98 -13.78 12.90
N GLN A 191 -18.71 -14.05 13.19
CA GLN A 191 -18.02 -15.28 12.82
C GLN A 191 -17.79 -16.16 14.05
N SER A 192 -18.10 -17.45 13.93
CA SER A 192 -17.88 -18.42 15.01
C SER A 192 -17.11 -19.64 14.50
N PRO A 193 -15.80 -19.50 14.18
CA PRO A 193 -14.98 -20.64 13.77
C PRO A 193 -14.93 -21.70 14.87
N GLY A 194 -14.85 -22.97 14.49
CA GLY A 194 -14.83 -24.08 15.44
C GLY A 194 -14.43 -25.39 14.76
N ASN A 195 -13.97 -26.36 15.54
CA ASN A 195 -13.56 -27.65 15.00
C ASN A 195 -14.74 -28.32 14.30
N GLY A 196 -14.52 -28.77 13.05
CA GLY A 196 -15.55 -29.42 12.24
C GLY A 196 -16.59 -28.49 11.61
N LYS A 197 -16.51 -27.17 11.82
CA LYS A 197 -17.34 -26.21 11.09
C LYS A 197 -16.85 -26.02 9.67
N VAL A 198 -17.75 -25.62 8.79
CA VAL A 198 -17.41 -25.23 7.42
C VAL A 198 -17.81 -23.80 7.15
N LEU A 199 -17.19 -23.21 6.12
CA LEU A 199 -17.54 -21.90 5.62
C LEU A 199 -18.66 -22.04 4.57
N THR A 200 -19.78 -21.36 4.77
CA THR A 200 -20.89 -21.30 3.82
C THR A 200 -21.11 -19.88 3.34
N SER A 201 -21.69 -19.69 2.14
CA SER A 201 -22.09 -18.38 1.63
C SER A 201 -23.59 -18.16 1.79
N ASP A 202 -23.98 -16.95 2.20
CA ASP A 202 -25.36 -16.48 2.07
C ASP A 202 -25.68 -16.03 0.62
N GLY A 203 -26.92 -15.58 0.38
CA GLY A 203 -27.38 -15.08 -0.92
C GLY A 203 -26.75 -13.75 -1.35
N SER A 204 -26.03 -13.08 -0.45
CA SER A 204 -25.29 -11.84 -0.71
C SER A 204 -23.80 -12.09 -0.91
N GLY A 205 -23.34 -13.35 -0.82
CA GLY A 205 -21.93 -13.71 -0.97
C GLY A 205 -21.11 -13.63 0.33
N ASN A 206 -21.74 -13.37 1.49
CA ASN A 206 -21.02 -13.32 2.77
C ASN A 206 -20.76 -14.73 3.29
N ALA A 207 -19.53 -14.95 3.75
CA ALA A 207 -19.11 -16.21 4.30
C ALA A 207 -19.38 -16.30 5.81
N THR A 208 -19.96 -17.40 6.31
CA THR A 208 -20.17 -17.67 7.75
C THR A 208 -19.72 -19.08 8.14
N TRP A 209 -19.30 -19.25 9.40
CA TRP A 209 -18.94 -20.55 9.96
C TRP A 209 -20.14 -21.29 10.54
N GLU A 210 -20.62 -22.29 9.81
CA GLU A 210 -21.78 -23.08 10.19
C GLU A 210 -21.39 -24.42 10.82
N ASN A 211 -22.16 -24.81 11.84
CA ASN A 211 -22.14 -26.18 12.33
C ASN A 211 -22.87 -27.05 11.30
N ILE A 212 -22.15 -27.96 10.66
CA ILE A 212 -22.81 -29.02 9.93
C ILE A 212 -22.99 -30.18 10.91
N SER A 213 -24.19 -30.31 11.47
CA SER A 213 -24.58 -31.53 12.18
C SER A 213 -24.73 -32.67 11.17
N GLY A 214 -23.60 -33.33 10.88
CA GLY A 214 -23.51 -34.50 10.02
C GLY A 214 -22.69 -34.25 8.75
N ASN A 215 -21.46 -34.75 8.71
CA ASN A 215 -20.64 -34.78 7.50
C ASN A 215 -21.37 -35.52 6.37
N VAL A 216 -22.12 -34.87 5.45
CA VAL A 216 -22.08 -35.02 3.98
C VAL A 216 -22.92 -33.91 3.30
N ALA A 217 -22.47 -33.42 2.15
CA ALA A 217 -23.28 -32.62 1.22
C ALA A 217 -24.51 -33.38 0.63
N PHE A 218 -24.56 -34.71 0.76
CA PHE A 218 -25.71 -35.56 0.44
C PHE A 218 -25.67 -36.85 1.29
N ARG A 219 -26.74 -37.19 2.02
CA ARG A 219 -26.93 -38.54 2.59
C ARG A 219 -28.29 -39.05 2.15
N ALA A 220 -28.31 -40.15 1.41
CA ALA A 220 -29.51 -40.95 1.15
C ALA A 220 -29.28 -42.36 1.70
N SER A 221 -30.30 -42.96 2.28
CA SER A 221 -30.19 -44.28 2.92
C SER A 221 -31.43 -45.13 2.70
N GLY A 222 -31.22 -46.45 2.68
CA GLY A 222 -32.27 -47.45 2.49
C GLY A 222 -32.76 -47.52 1.03
N VAL A 223 -33.56 -48.53 0.74
CA VAL A 223 -34.25 -48.72 -0.55
C VAL A 223 -35.69 -48.24 -0.43
N GLN A 224 -36.17 -47.45 -1.39
CA GLN A 224 -37.57 -46.99 -1.43
C GLN A 224 -38.54 -48.18 -1.44
N GLY A 225 -39.46 -48.21 -0.45
CA GLY A 225 -40.38 -49.35 -0.24
C GLY A 225 -39.91 -50.35 0.82
N GLY A 226 -38.64 -50.28 1.25
CA GLY A 226 -38.05 -51.17 2.25
C GLY A 226 -37.61 -52.52 1.69
N GLY A 227 -36.65 -53.19 2.37
CA GLY A 227 -36.18 -54.53 1.99
C GLY A 227 -34.97 -54.57 1.05
N SER A 228 -34.72 -55.74 0.45
CA SER A 228 -33.66 -55.98 -0.53
C SER A 228 -34.23 -55.90 -1.96
N GLU A 229 -33.59 -55.12 -2.83
CA GLU A 229 -33.91 -55.14 -4.26
C GLU A 229 -33.20 -56.30 -4.95
N ILE A 230 -33.96 -57.09 -5.71
CA ILE A 230 -33.39 -58.16 -6.53
C ILE A 230 -32.94 -57.53 -7.85
N ILE A 231 -31.62 -57.41 -8.04
CA ILE A 231 -31.04 -57.11 -9.35
C ILE A 231 -31.11 -58.36 -10.20
N ALA A 232 -32.26 -58.58 -10.85
CA ALA A 232 -32.37 -59.61 -11.87
C ALA A 232 -31.39 -59.28 -13.00
N GLY A 233 -30.72 -60.30 -13.56
CA GLY A 233 -29.78 -60.16 -14.68
C GLY A 233 -30.50 -59.78 -15.97
N ASN A 234 -31.13 -58.61 -15.99
CA ASN A 234 -31.78 -58.03 -17.16
C ASN A 234 -30.79 -57.11 -17.88
N THR A 235 -30.83 -57.11 -19.21
CA THR A 235 -30.08 -56.21 -20.10
C THR A 235 -30.46 -54.73 -19.98
N VAL A 236 -31.50 -54.40 -19.20
CA VAL A 236 -31.93 -53.01 -18.97
C VAL A 236 -31.37 -52.50 -17.63
N PRO A 237 -30.70 -51.33 -17.60
CA PRO A 237 -30.21 -50.73 -16.37
C PRO A 237 -31.36 -50.53 -15.37
N MET A 238 -31.22 -51.08 -14.17
CA MET A 238 -32.19 -50.90 -13.11
C MET A 238 -31.78 -49.73 -12.20
N LYS A 239 -32.73 -48.86 -11.87
CA LYS A 239 -32.53 -47.77 -10.92
C LYS A 239 -32.94 -48.22 -9.52
N VAL A 240 -32.04 -48.13 -8.56
CA VAL A 240 -32.36 -48.30 -7.13
C VAL A 240 -32.68 -46.94 -6.56
N ALA A 241 -33.94 -46.72 -6.19
CA ALA A 241 -34.36 -45.49 -5.51
C ALA A 241 -34.09 -45.60 -4.00
N PHE A 242 -33.63 -44.51 -3.38
CA PHE A 242 -33.36 -44.48 -1.95
C PHE A 242 -34.61 -44.17 -1.13
N ALA A 243 -34.77 -44.80 0.04
CA ALA A 243 -35.97 -44.68 0.87
C ALA A 243 -36.13 -43.33 1.55
N ALA A 244 -35.02 -42.77 2.00
CA ALA A 244 -34.98 -41.54 2.76
C ALA A 244 -33.89 -40.61 2.20
N GLN A 245 -34.28 -39.35 2.07
CA GLN A 245 -33.41 -38.24 1.77
C GLN A 245 -33.14 -37.52 3.08
N ASN A 246 -31.93 -37.70 3.62
CA ASN A 246 -31.60 -37.13 4.92
C ASN A 246 -31.01 -35.72 4.78
N TYR A 247 -30.49 -35.38 3.61
CA TYR A 247 -29.94 -34.04 3.33
C TYR A 247 -29.93 -33.72 1.84
N ASP A 248 -30.54 -32.60 1.46
CA ASP A 248 -30.54 -32.03 0.09
C ASP A 248 -30.73 -30.50 0.16
N ILE A 249 -29.61 -29.79 0.24
CA ILE A 249 -29.58 -28.33 0.42
C ILE A 249 -30.32 -27.59 -0.68
N SER A 250 -30.47 -28.17 -1.87
CA SER A 250 -31.05 -27.49 -3.03
C SER A 250 -32.36 -28.11 -3.50
N ASN A 251 -32.93 -29.03 -2.72
CA ASN A 251 -34.15 -29.79 -3.04
C ASN A 251 -34.18 -30.30 -4.49
N ASN A 252 -33.01 -30.61 -5.04
CA ASN A 252 -32.78 -30.95 -6.44
C ASN A 252 -32.55 -32.46 -6.61
N TYR A 253 -32.83 -33.24 -5.58
CA TYR A 253 -32.97 -34.68 -5.59
C TYR A 253 -34.41 -35.03 -5.21
N THR A 254 -35.11 -35.72 -6.11
CA THR A 254 -36.43 -36.28 -5.84
C THR A 254 -36.36 -37.80 -5.88
N ILE A 255 -36.91 -38.43 -4.84
CA ILE A 255 -36.88 -39.88 -4.63
C ILE A 255 -37.50 -40.65 -5.82
N SER A 256 -38.44 -40.04 -6.56
CA SER A 256 -39.28 -40.75 -7.54
C SER A 256 -38.83 -40.73 -9.01
N THR A 257 -37.83 -39.94 -9.44
CA THR A 257 -37.51 -39.88 -10.89
C THR A 257 -36.03 -39.97 -11.27
N GLN A 258 -35.06 -39.59 -10.43
CA GLN A 258 -33.62 -39.74 -10.71
C GLN A 258 -33.19 -39.41 -12.17
N PRO A 259 -33.46 -38.23 -12.76
CA PRO A 259 -32.59 -37.75 -13.81
C PRO A 259 -32.02 -36.40 -13.37
N ARG A 260 -30.70 -36.33 -13.26
CA ARG A 260 -30.03 -35.03 -13.29
C ARG A 260 -29.44 -34.80 -14.66
N THR A 261 -29.78 -33.66 -15.24
CA THR A 261 -28.93 -32.97 -16.20
C THR A 261 -27.67 -32.52 -15.45
N ALA A 262 -26.54 -33.11 -15.84
CA ALA A 262 -25.24 -32.92 -15.19
C ALA A 262 -24.68 -31.52 -15.46
N HIS A 263 -24.24 -30.82 -14.42
CA HIS A 263 -23.45 -29.58 -14.57
C HIS A 263 -22.14 -29.54 -13.76
N SER A 264 -21.81 -30.55 -12.93
CA SER A 264 -20.56 -30.57 -12.15
C SER A 264 -20.07 -31.97 -11.78
N MET A 265 -18.79 -32.07 -11.37
CA MET A 265 -18.15 -33.28 -10.83
C MET A 265 -18.60 -33.53 -9.38
N TYR A 266 -19.18 -34.71 -9.10
CA TYR A 266 -19.62 -35.11 -7.77
C TYR A 266 -18.92 -36.41 -7.36
N LEU A 267 -18.41 -36.48 -6.12
CA LEU A 267 -17.95 -37.74 -5.53
C LEU A 267 -19.16 -38.47 -4.94
N PHE A 268 -19.62 -39.51 -5.63
CA PHE A 268 -20.64 -40.41 -5.10
C PHE A 268 -19.97 -41.55 -4.34
N LEU A 269 -20.26 -41.67 -3.05
CA LEU A 269 -19.86 -42.82 -2.25
C LEU A 269 -21.13 -43.60 -1.87
N ALA A 270 -21.35 -44.74 -2.52
CA ALA A 270 -22.45 -45.63 -2.22
C ALA A 270 -21.90 -46.94 -1.63
N PHE A 271 -22.36 -47.29 -0.44
CA PHE A 271 -22.13 -48.62 0.14
C PHE A 271 -23.35 -49.48 -0.16
N ILE A 272 -23.22 -50.38 -1.11
CA ILE A 272 -24.27 -51.33 -1.50
C ILE A 272 -23.85 -52.71 -1.00
N THR A 273 -24.64 -53.30 -0.10
CA THR A 273 -24.46 -54.69 0.30
C THR A 273 -25.14 -55.60 -0.71
N LEU A 274 -24.37 -56.32 -1.52
CA LEU A 274 -24.90 -57.35 -2.42
C LEU A 274 -24.96 -58.69 -1.67
N MET A 275 -26.12 -59.33 -1.63
CA MET A 275 -26.24 -60.74 -1.25
C MET A 275 -26.50 -61.57 -2.51
N LEU A 276 -25.52 -62.37 -2.94
CA LEU A 276 -25.73 -63.34 -4.01
C LEU A 276 -26.48 -64.54 -3.45
N LYS A 277 -27.72 -64.74 -3.92
CA LYS A 277 -28.45 -65.98 -3.69
C LYS A 277 -28.14 -66.93 -4.84
N CYS A 278 -27.32 -67.95 -4.58
CA CYS A 278 -27.08 -69.03 -5.53
C CYS A 278 -28.36 -69.87 -5.61
N ILE A 279 -29.07 -69.80 -6.72
CA ILE A 279 -30.20 -70.68 -7.01
C ILE A 279 -29.59 -71.87 -7.74
N LEU A 280 -29.42 -73.00 -7.04
CA LEU A 280 -29.08 -74.30 -7.61
C LEU A 280 -30.30 -74.91 -8.30
#